data_AF-A0A382IS61-F1
#
_entry.id   AF-A0A382IS61-F1
#
_cell.length_a   1.000
_cell.length_b   1.000
_cell.length_c   1.000
_cell.angle_alpha   90.00
_cell.angle_beta   90.00
_cell.angle_gamma   90.00
#
_symmetry.space_group_name_H-M   'P 1'
#
loop_
_entity.id
_entity.type
_entity.pdbx_description
1 polymer ?
#
loop_
_entity_poly.entity_id
_entity_poly.type
_entity_poly.pdbx_seq_one_letter_code
_entity_poly.pdbx_strand_id
1 'polypeptide(L)'
;ATLGGEVLTKMKIAGGITRYFRRQRLIGLLWRHGLLFLCVAALMIGARYTVAPWMPLFWPLLIWYLIFSLHFLLVRTLSANDDWADERADKLRRHAYDFQHVKDIYIKPTNFEEPTYQNKKVNE
;
A
#
# COMPACT_ATOMS: atom_id res chain seq x y z
N ALA A 1 -22.38 18.68 -27.84
CA ALA A 1 -21.97 17.42 -27.17
C ALA A 1 -20.54 17.45 -26.58
N THR A 2 -19.84 18.60 -26.55
CA THR A 2 -18.42 18.69 -26.15
C THR A 2 -18.19 19.17 -24.71
N LEU A 3 -19.17 19.85 -24.10
CA LEU A 3 -19.04 20.41 -22.74
C LEU A 3 -19.03 19.35 -21.62
N GLY A 4 -19.67 18.20 -21.81
CA GLY A 4 -19.73 17.14 -20.79
C GLY A 4 -18.41 16.39 -20.61
N GLY A 5 -17.62 16.24 -21.68
CA GLY A 5 -16.37 15.48 -21.66
C GLY A 5 -15.23 16.20 -20.92
N GLU A 6 -15.16 17.52 -21.06
CA GLU A 6 -14.12 18.35 -20.43
C GLU A 6 -14.32 18.45 -18.91
N VAL A 7 -15.57 18.58 -18.45
CA VAL A 7 -15.91 18.61 -17.02
C VAL A 7 -15.58 17.26 -16.36
N LEU A 8 -15.89 16.15 -17.05
CA LEU A 8 -15.60 14.80 -16.55
C LEU A 8 -14.08 14.55 -16.42
N THR A 9 -13.29 15.05 -17.35
CA THR A 9 -11.82 14.91 -17.30
C THR A 9 -11.23 15.75 -16.18
N LYS A 10 -11.68 17.00 -16.00
CA LYS A 10 -11.23 17.84 -14.88
C LYS A 10 -11.62 17.28 -13.51
N MET A 11 -12.81 16.68 -13.38
CA MET A 11 -13.24 15.98 -12.15
C MET A 11 -12.34 14.78 -11.82
N LYS A 12 -11.98 13.96 -12.82
CA LYS A 12 -11.10 12.80 -12.64
C LYS A 12 -9.68 13.20 -12.23
N ILE A 13 -9.15 14.26 -12.83
CA ILE A 13 -7.82 14.80 -12.52
C ILE A 13 -7.81 15.44 -11.12
N ALA A 14 -8.84 16.21 -10.75
CA ALA A 14 -8.98 16.78 -9.41
C ALA A 14 -9.12 15.69 -8.32
N GLY A 15 -9.86 14.61 -8.62
CA GLY A 15 -9.94 13.43 -7.75
C GLY A 15 -8.60 12.72 -7.57
N GLY A 16 -7.82 12.57 -8.64
CA GLY A 16 -6.47 11.97 -8.59
C GLY A 16 -5.46 12.81 -7.79
N ILE A 17 -5.47 14.13 -7.97
CA ILE A 17 -4.58 15.06 -7.28
C ILE A 17 -4.89 15.11 -5.78
N THR A 18 -6.17 15.16 -5.41
CA THR A 18 -6.59 15.12 -4.00
C THR A 18 -6.23 13.81 -3.32
N ARG A 19 -6.31 12.67 -4.03
CA ARG A 19 -5.84 11.35 -3.54
C ARG A 19 -4.32 11.32 -3.32
N TYR A 20 -3.53 11.91 -4.21
CA TYR A 20 -2.07 11.98 -4.10
C TYR A 20 -1.62 12.87 -2.93
N PHE A 21 -2.19 14.06 -2.80
CA PHE A 21 -1.89 14.98 -1.70
C PHE A 21 -2.30 14.44 -0.33
N ARG A 22 -3.44 13.74 -0.23
CA ARG A 22 -3.89 13.11 1.02
C ARG A 22 -2.90 12.03 1.48
N ARG A 23 -2.35 11.24 0.55
CA ARG A 23 -1.34 10.20 0.83
C ARG A 23 0.00 10.79 1.30
N GLN A 24 0.47 11.87 0.67
CA GLN A 24 1.70 12.57 1.08
C GLN A 24 1.57 13.24 2.46
N ARG A 25 0.39 13.83 2.77
CA ARG A 25 0.15 14.46 4.07
C ARG A 25 0.16 13.44 5.21
N LEU A 26 -0.35 12.23 4.98
CA LEU A 26 -0.32 11.14 5.95
C LEU A 26 1.11 10.68 6.23
N ILE A 27 1.96 10.54 5.21
CA ILE A 27 3.37 10.13 5.39
C ILE A 27 4.14 11.19 6.20
N GLY A 28 3.95 12.47 5.88
CA GLY A 28 4.58 13.56 6.63
C GLY A 28 4.08 13.66 8.08
N LEU A 29 2.78 13.45 8.31
CA LEU A 29 2.22 13.43 9.66
C LEU A 29 2.74 12.23 10.46
N LEU A 30 2.78 11.05 9.83
CA LEU A 30 3.30 9.82 10.42
C LEU A 30 4.78 9.94 10.79
N TRP A 31 5.58 10.56 9.92
CA TRP A 31 6.98 10.83 10.18
C TRP A 31 7.16 11.72 11.41
N ARG A 32 6.37 12.80 11.53
CA ARG A 32 6.38 13.69 12.71
C ARG A 32 5.96 12.96 13.99
N HIS A 33 4.93 12.13 13.92
CA HIS A 33 4.47 11.34 15.08
C HIS A 33 5.53 10.30 15.49
N GLY A 34 6.15 9.62 14.53
CA GLY A 34 7.26 8.71 14.78
C GLY A 34 8.49 9.40 15.40
N LEU A 35 8.86 10.59 14.90
CA LEU A 35 9.95 11.39 15.44
C LEU A 35 9.70 11.84 16.88
N LEU A 36 8.50 12.36 17.16
CA LEU A 36 8.10 12.72 18.52
C LEU A 36 8.15 11.51 19.45
N PHE A 37 7.67 10.36 18.99
CA PHE A 37 7.67 9.13 19.77
C PHE A 37 9.08 8.66 20.12
N LEU A 38 9.99 8.72 19.15
CA LEU A 38 11.39 8.37 19.31
C LEU A 38 12.14 9.37 20.21
N CYS A 39 11.83 10.67 20.11
CA CYS A 39 12.36 11.69 21.02
C CYS A 39 11.93 11.43 22.47
N VAL A 40 10.66 11.10 22.72
CA VAL A 40 10.18 10.78 24.08
C VAL A 40 10.82 9.49 24.61
N ALA A 41 10.97 8.46 23.76
CA ALA A 41 11.66 7.23 24.14
C ALA A 41 13.15 7.49 24.47
N ALA A 42 13.83 8.31 23.66
CA ALA A 42 15.21 8.71 23.91
C ALA A 42 15.35 9.54 25.20
N LEU A 43 14.40 10.43 25.49
CA LEU A 43 14.35 11.17 26.76
C LEU A 43 14.16 10.24 27.95
N MET A 44 13.27 9.24 27.87
CA MET A 44 13.12 8.23 28.93
C MET A 44 14.40 7.42 29.15
N ILE A 45 15.09 7.04 28.07
CA ILE A 45 16.37 6.35 28.16
C ILE A 45 17.44 7.27 28.79
N GLY A 46 17.49 8.55 28.39
CA GLY A 46 18.39 9.54 28.98
C GLY A 46 18.14 9.76 30.47
N ALA A 47 16.88 9.81 30.89
CA ALA A 47 16.50 9.99 32.29
C ALA A 47 16.96 8.85 33.21
N ARG A 48 17.10 7.62 32.68
CA ARG A 48 17.71 6.49 33.41
C ARG A 48 19.17 6.78 33.76
N TYR A 49 19.92 7.40 32.85
CA TYR A 49 21.33 7.70 33.07
C TYR A 49 21.57 8.89 34.00
N THR A 50 20.59 9.80 34.15
CA THR A 50 20.78 11.06 34.89
C THR A 50 20.02 11.16 36.21
N VAL A 51 18.76 10.67 36.27
CA VAL A 51 17.85 10.96 37.41
C VAL A 51 17.46 9.70 38.19
N ALA A 52 17.21 8.58 37.51
CA ALA A 52 16.68 7.38 38.16
C ALA A 52 17.33 6.07 37.63
N PRO A 53 18.57 5.76 38.06
CA PRO A 53 19.30 4.56 37.62
C PRO A 53 18.60 3.24 37.97
N TRP A 54 17.86 3.24 39.08
CA TRP A 54 17.15 2.09 39.65
C TRP A 54 15.77 1.82 39.03
N MET A 55 15.23 2.72 38.19
CA MET A 55 13.93 2.48 37.57
C MET A 55 14.03 1.38 36.49
N PRO A 56 13.17 0.35 36.53
CA PRO A 56 13.08 -0.63 35.46
C PRO A 56 12.48 0.03 34.21
N LEU A 57 13.34 0.36 33.23
CA LEU A 57 12.94 0.98 31.96
C LEU A 57 12.09 0.08 31.06
N PHE A 58 12.17 -1.24 31.26
CA PHE A 58 11.53 -2.22 30.39
C PHE A 58 10.01 -2.02 30.31
N TRP A 59 9.34 -1.93 31.46
CA TRP A 59 7.89 -1.79 31.54
C TRP A 59 7.33 -0.51 30.91
N PRO A 60 7.81 0.69 31.27
CA PRO A 60 7.32 1.92 30.65
C PRO A 60 7.63 1.97 29.16
N LEU A 61 8.80 1.50 28.70
CA LEU A 61 9.11 1.44 27.27
C LEU A 61 8.22 0.45 26.51
N LEU A 62 7.91 -0.70 27.12
CA LEU A 62 7.02 -1.71 26.52
C LEU A 62 5.60 -1.15 26.37
N ILE A 63 5.05 -0.56 27.43
CA ILE A 63 3.72 0.07 27.40
C ILE A 63 3.70 1.20 26.37
N TRP A 64 4.74 2.03 26.35
CA TRP A 64 4.91 3.12 25.38
C TRP A 64 4.89 2.56 23.95
N TYR A 65 5.67 1.53 23.67
CA TYR A 65 5.69 0.87 22.34
C TYR A 65 4.33 0.31 21.94
N LEU A 66 3.60 -0.32 22.86
CA LEU A 66 2.25 -0.84 22.60
C LEU A 66 1.26 0.27 22.26
N ILE A 67 1.29 1.38 23.00
CA ILE A 67 0.46 2.56 22.73
C ILE A 67 0.77 3.13 21.34
N PHE A 68 2.05 3.19 20.96
CA PHE A 68 2.44 3.64 19.62
C PHE A 68 1.93 2.74 18.51
N SER A 69 2.11 1.43 18.67
CA SER A 69 1.61 0.45 17.71
C SER A 69 0.10 0.60 17.53
N LEU A 70 -0.64 0.71 18.63
CA LEU A 70 -2.08 0.93 18.59
C LEU A 70 -2.45 2.26 17.92
N HIS A 71 -1.77 3.36 18.28
CA HIS A 71 -1.98 4.67 17.66
C HIS A 71 -1.74 4.63 16.15
N PHE A 72 -0.67 3.97 15.72
CA PHE A 72 -0.36 3.78 14.31
C PHE A 72 -1.46 3.01 13.57
N LEU A 73 -1.97 1.93 14.17
CA LEU A 73 -3.07 1.17 13.60
C LEU A 73 -4.36 1.99 13.51
N LEU A 74 -4.70 2.76 14.55
CA LEU A 74 -5.90 3.61 14.56
C LEU A 74 -5.82 4.74 13.52
N VAL A 75 -4.68 5.42 13.40
CA VAL A 75 -4.49 6.45 12.36
C VAL A 75 -4.60 5.82 10.97
N ARG A 76 -4.08 4.60 10.80
CA ARG A 76 -4.16 3.87 9.54
C ARG A 76 -5.59 3.46 9.20
N THR A 77 -6.39 3.00 10.16
CA THR A 77 -7.78 2.59 9.92
C THR A 77 -8.70 3.78 9.70
N LEU A 78 -8.53 4.88 10.42
CA LEU A 78 -9.29 6.12 10.19
C LEU A 78 -9.02 6.73 8.80
N SER A 79 -7.86 6.42 8.20
CA SER A 79 -7.57 6.82 6.82
C SER A 79 -8.24 5.95 5.75
N ALA A 80 -8.87 4.83 6.12
CA ALA A 80 -9.61 3.98 5.21
C ALA A 80 -11.01 4.56 5.00
N ASN A 81 -11.34 4.85 3.73
CA ASN A 81 -12.64 5.35 3.30
C ASN A 81 -13.22 4.38 2.25
N ASP A 82 -14.51 4.45 1.96
CA ASP A 82 -15.19 3.56 1.02
C ASP A 82 -14.54 3.56 -0.38
N ASP A 83 -14.21 4.75 -0.89
CA ASP A 83 -13.42 4.92 -2.12
C ASP A 83 -12.09 4.14 -2.13
N TRP A 84 -11.43 4.06 -0.98
CA TRP A 84 -10.18 3.31 -0.82
C TRP A 84 -10.45 1.80 -0.79
N ALA A 85 -11.56 1.38 -0.16
CA ALA A 85 -11.95 -0.02 -0.09
C ALA A 85 -12.27 -0.56 -1.48
N ASP A 86 -13.04 0.17 -2.28
CA ASP A 86 -13.39 -0.20 -3.65
C ASP A 86 -12.14 -0.29 -4.56
N GLU A 87 -11.27 0.72 -4.51
CA GLU A 87 -10.02 0.71 -5.28
C GLU A 87 -9.10 -0.46 -4.85
N ARG A 88 -9.08 -0.79 -3.55
CA ARG A 88 -8.28 -1.90 -3.02
C ARG A 88 -8.85 -3.27 -3.41
N ALA A 89 -10.16 -3.42 -3.40
CA ALA A 89 -10.87 -4.62 -3.84
C ALA A 89 -10.63 -4.87 -5.33
N ASP A 90 -10.75 -3.84 -6.16
CA ASP A 90 -10.47 -3.92 -7.59
C ASP A 90 -9.01 -4.33 -7.88
N LYS A 91 -8.06 -3.75 -7.14
CA LYS A 91 -6.65 -4.12 -7.28
C LYS A 91 -6.39 -5.57 -6.86
N LEU A 92 -7.03 -6.03 -5.78
CA LEU A 92 -6.93 -7.42 -5.33
C LEU A 92 -7.53 -8.37 -6.37
N ARG A 93 -8.68 -8.02 -6.96
CA ARG A 93 -9.34 -8.78 -8.02
C ARG A 93 -8.44 -8.92 -9.24
N ARG A 94 -7.83 -7.83 -9.70
CA ARG A 94 -6.85 -7.84 -10.81
C ARG A 94 -5.65 -8.74 -10.52
N HIS A 95 -5.08 -8.67 -9.32
CA HIS A 95 -3.98 -9.57 -8.95
C HIS A 95 -4.41 -11.04 -8.87
N ALA A 96 -5.61 -11.33 -8.36
CA ALA A 96 -6.14 -12.69 -8.34
C ALA A 96 -6.36 -13.26 -9.75
N TYR A 97 -6.84 -12.44 -10.69
CA TYR A 97 -6.93 -12.83 -12.10
C TYR A 97 -5.55 -13.17 -12.70
N ASP A 98 -4.52 -12.39 -12.37
CA ASP A 98 -3.15 -12.63 -12.85
C ASP A 98 -2.59 -13.97 -12.33
N PHE A 99 -2.85 -14.32 -11.06
CA PHE A 99 -2.46 -15.62 -10.52
C PHE A 99 -3.19 -16.80 -11.17
N GLN A 100 -4.44 -16.63 -11.55
CA GLN A 100 -5.18 -17.65 -12.29
C GLN A 100 -4.59 -17.85 -13.69
N HIS A 101 -4.24 -16.75 -14.38
CA HIS A 101 -3.62 -16.81 -15.70
C HIS A 101 -2.26 -17.52 -15.68
N VAL A 102 -1.43 -17.28 -14.67
CA VAL A 102 -0.15 -17.97 -14.50
C VAL A 102 -0.37 -19.47 -14.24
N LYS A 103 -1.37 -19.86 -13.45
CA LYS A 103 -1.69 -21.28 -13.21
C LYS A 103 -2.11 -22.00 -14.51
N ASP A 104 -2.86 -21.34 -15.38
CA ASP A 104 -3.26 -21.92 -16.67
C ASP A 104 -2.06 -22.18 -17.60
N ILE A 105 -0.99 -21.38 -17.51
CA ILE A 105 0.26 -21.61 -18.26
C ILE A 105 0.97 -22.88 -17.78
N TYR A 106 1.01 -23.15 -16.48
CA TYR A 106 1.70 -24.32 -15.92
C TYR A 106 0.93 -25.64 -16.09
N ILE A 107 -0.39 -25.58 -16.28
CA ILE A 107 -1.24 -26.79 -16.36
C ILE A 107 -1.38 -27.31 -17.80
N LYS A 108 -1.04 -26.52 -18.83
CA LYS A 108 -1.06 -27.02 -20.21
C LYS A 108 0.10 -28.01 -20.40
N PRO A 109 -0.14 -29.32 -20.60
CA PRO A 109 0.93 -30.23 -21.00
C PRO A 109 1.45 -29.73 -22.34
N THR A 110 2.75 -29.49 -22.41
CA THR A 110 3.47 -29.13 -23.62
C THR A 110 3.52 -30.31 -24.58
N ASN A 111 2.38 -30.71 -25.14
CA ASN A 111 2.37 -31.44 -26.39
C ASN A 111 2.52 -30.40 -27.50
N PHE A 112 3.77 -30.09 -27.81
CA PHE A 112 4.12 -29.33 -29.01
C PHE A 112 3.86 -30.25 -30.21
N GLU A 113 2.64 -30.22 -30.73
CA GLU A 113 2.39 -30.73 -32.07
C GLU A 113 2.96 -29.69 -33.05
N GLU A 114 4.08 -30.05 -33.68
CA GLU A 114 4.85 -29.18 -34.56
C GLU A 114 3.96 -28.75 -35.75
N PRO A 115 3.79 -27.45 -36.02
CA PRO A 115 2.94 -27.02 -37.12
C PRO A 115 3.55 -27.46 -38.46
N THR A 116 2.93 -28.43 -39.12
CA THR A 116 3.30 -28.85 -40.47
C THR A 116 2.86 -27.76 -41.46
N TYR A 117 3.79 -26.90 -41.86
CA TYR A 117 3.57 -25.94 -42.93
C TYR A 117 3.48 -26.67 -44.27
N GLN A 118 2.26 -26.88 -44.76
CA GLN A 118 2.02 -27.33 -46.13
C GLN A 118 2.51 -26.25 -47.11
N ASN A 119 3.68 -26.48 -47.69
CA ASN A 119 4.22 -25.65 -48.77
C ASN A 119 3.37 -25.89 -50.03
N LYS A 120 2.34 -25.06 -50.21
CA LYS A 120 1.60 -24.99 -51.48
C LYS A 120 2.52 -24.36 -52.51
N LYS A 121 3.23 -25.20 -53.27
CA LYS A 121 3.98 -24.74 -54.44
C LYS A 121 3.02 -24.05 -55.41
N VAL A 122 3.19 -22.74 -55.51
CA VAL A 122 2.53 -21.88 -56.50
C VAL A 122 3.33 -22.04 -57.79
N ASN A 123 2.84 -22.90 -58.67
CA ASN A 123 3.32 -23.03 -60.04
C ASN A 123 2.05 -23.05 -60.90
N GLU A 124 1.67 -21.88 -61.45
CA GLU A 124 1.63 -21.60 -62.90
C GLU A 124 0.53 -22.37 -63.66
#